data_AF-A0A2A4XDU6-F1
#
_entry.id   AF-A0A2A4XDU6-F1
#
_cell.length_a   1.000
_cell.length_b   1.000
_cell.length_c   1.000
_cell.angle_alpha   90.00
_cell.angle_beta   90.00
_cell.angle_gamma   90.00
#
_symmetry.space_group_name_H-M   'P 1'
#
loop_
_entity.id
_entity.type
_entity.pdbx_description
1 polymer ?
#
loop_
_entity_poly.entity_id
_entity_poly.type
_entity_poly.pdbx_seq_one_letter_code
_entity_poly.pdbx_strand_id
1 'polypeptide(L)'
;MNVMNFINSIYLGDRGCKKILIDGWGKEVCIEVDVISRIRSPDGNWNYYDDEDIDNGLVVFKNIHSFLLTPQGKIPNDLINLLKWKNNKIIRIDLFCQWILSNKMGQIKKSL
;
A
#
# COMPACT_ATOMS: atom_id res chain seq x y z
N MET A 1 16.61 -2.65 14.72
CA MET A 1 16.10 -1.57 13.84
C MET A 1 14.78 -1.07 14.40
N ASN A 2 14.58 0.24 14.57
CA ASN A 2 13.30 0.80 15.00
C ASN A 2 12.27 0.68 13.85
N VAL A 3 10.99 0.52 14.16
CA VAL A 3 9.86 0.55 13.20
C VAL A 3 9.96 1.71 12.22
N MET A 4 10.34 2.91 12.68
CA MET A 4 10.51 4.08 11.80
C MET A 4 11.61 3.87 10.76
N ASN A 5 12.74 3.29 11.17
CA ASN A 5 13.84 2.99 10.26
C ASN A 5 13.45 1.90 9.26
N PHE A 6 12.66 0.92 9.70
CA PHE A 6 12.12 -0.09 8.80
C PHE A 6 11.18 0.52 7.75
N ILE A 7 10.18 1.30 8.17
CA ILE A 7 9.23 1.95 7.26
C ILE A 7 9.96 2.86 6.26
N ASN A 8 10.92 3.65 6.74
CA ASN A 8 11.72 4.52 5.87
C ASN A 8 12.66 3.74 4.93
N SER A 9 12.95 2.49 5.23
CA SER A 9 13.72 1.61 4.32
C SER A 9 12.86 0.99 3.23
N ILE A 10 11.54 1.16 3.24
CA ILE A 10 10.66 0.62 2.20
C ILE A 10 10.43 1.70 1.15
N TYR A 11 10.77 1.38 -0.10
CA TYR A 11 10.46 2.21 -1.25
C TYR A 11 9.18 1.71 -1.92
N LEU A 12 8.15 2.56 -1.92
CA LEU A 12 6.89 2.34 -2.65
C LEU A 12 6.61 3.43 -3.70
N GLY A 13 7.56 4.34 -3.95
CA GLY A 13 7.38 5.39 -4.95
C GLY A 13 7.22 4.77 -6.34
N ASP A 14 6.24 5.27 -7.10
CA ASP A 14 5.92 4.81 -8.46
C ASP A 14 5.60 3.31 -8.57
N ARG A 15 5.19 2.67 -7.46
CA ARG A 15 4.78 1.25 -7.43
C ARG A 15 3.28 1.11 -7.58
N GLY A 16 2.79 0.13 -8.31
CA GLY A 16 1.36 -0.07 -8.55
C GLY A 16 0.62 -0.67 -7.35
N CYS A 17 -0.48 -0.03 -6.92
CA CYS A 17 -1.45 -0.58 -5.99
C CYS A 17 -2.41 -1.52 -6.73
N LYS A 18 -2.19 -2.83 -6.60
CA LYS A 18 -3.00 -3.86 -7.26
C LYS A 18 -4.32 -4.12 -6.56
N LYS A 19 -4.30 -4.15 -5.21
CA LYS A 19 -5.44 -4.59 -4.41
C LYS A 19 -5.39 -4.02 -3.01
N ILE A 20 -6.57 -3.76 -2.45
CA ILE A 20 -6.75 -3.49 -1.02
C ILE A 20 -7.72 -4.53 -0.46
N LEU A 21 -7.28 -5.27 0.55
CA LEU A 21 -8.08 -6.22 1.32
C LEU A 21 -8.34 -5.64 2.70
N ILE A 22 -9.59 -5.66 3.13
CA ILE A 22 -10.00 -5.20 4.47
C ILE A 22 -10.69 -6.37 5.17
N ASP A 23 -10.04 -6.89 6.21
CA ASP A 23 -10.60 -7.92 7.09
C ASP A 23 -11.00 -7.27 8.43
N GLY A 24 -12.31 -7.03 8.59
CA GLY A 24 -12.86 -6.46 9.82
C GLY A 24 -12.82 -7.40 11.03
N TRP A 25 -12.83 -8.72 10.81
CA TRP A 25 -12.77 -9.70 11.91
C TRP A 25 -11.33 -9.87 12.39
N GLY A 26 -10.39 -9.99 11.45
CA GLY A 26 -8.95 -10.03 11.71
C GLY A 26 -8.36 -8.68 12.12
N LYS A 27 -9.12 -7.57 11.98
CA LYS A 27 -8.65 -6.19 12.19
C LYS A 27 -7.41 -5.90 11.34
N GLU A 28 -7.46 -6.30 10.08
CA GLU A 28 -6.34 -6.25 9.15
C GLU A 28 -6.69 -5.46 7.89
N VAL A 29 -5.75 -4.64 7.44
CA VAL A 29 -5.76 -4.04 6.10
C VAL A 29 -4.51 -4.49 5.38
N CYS A 30 -4.67 -5.08 4.21
CA CYS A 30 -3.57 -5.55 3.38
C CYS A 30 -3.61 -4.85 2.02
N ILE A 31 -2.49 -4.26 1.62
CA ILE A 31 -2.32 -3.63 0.31
C ILE A 31 -1.34 -4.46 -0.49
N GLU A 32 -1.79 -4.95 -1.63
CA GLU A 32 -0.95 -5.65 -2.60
C GLU A 32 -0.32 -4.61 -3.52
N VAL A 33 1.01 -4.61 -3.54
CA VAL A 33 1.85 -3.74 -4.35
C VAL A 33 2.48 -4.59 -5.44
N ASP A 34 2.61 -4.06 -6.65
CA ASP A 34 3.24 -4.78 -7.75
C ASP A 34 4.65 -5.25 -7.43
N VAL A 35 5.43 -4.44 -6.75
CA VAL A 35 6.77 -4.76 -6.24
C VAL A 35 7.11 -3.86 -5.05
N ILE A 36 7.64 -4.45 -3.98
CA ILE A 36 8.15 -3.73 -2.81
C ILE A 36 9.68 -3.78 -2.84
N SER A 37 10.32 -2.61 -2.86
CA SER A 37 11.78 -2.48 -2.85
C SER A 37 12.31 -1.94 -1.52
N ARG A 38 13.62 -2.08 -1.31
CA ARG A 38 14.30 -1.55 -0.11
C ARG A 38 15.35 -0.48 -0.42
N ILE A 39 15.29 0.60 0.36
CA ILE A 39 16.31 1.63 0.41
C ILE A 39 17.42 1.17 1.36
N ARG A 40 18.63 0.96 0.80
CA ARG A 40 19.83 0.57 1.55
C ARG A 40 20.90 1.65 1.66
N SER A 41 20.69 2.74 0.94
CA SER A 41 21.62 3.86 0.92
C SER A 41 21.77 4.47 2.32
N PRO A 42 23.00 4.81 2.76
CA PRO A 42 23.21 5.45 4.05
C PRO A 42 22.57 6.84 4.17
N ASP A 43 22.36 7.51 3.03
CA ASP A 43 21.73 8.83 2.94
C ASP A 43 20.20 8.78 2.84
N GLY A 44 19.61 7.58 2.74
CA GLY A 44 18.17 7.37 2.61
C GLY A 44 17.60 7.70 1.24
N ASN A 45 18.44 7.98 0.24
CA ASN A 45 18.01 8.22 -1.14
C ASN A 45 17.77 6.90 -1.88
N TRP A 46 16.78 6.87 -2.76
CA TRP A 46 16.60 5.71 -3.63
C TRP A 46 17.81 5.54 -4.55
N ASN A 47 18.50 4.40 -4.42
CA ASN A 47 19.51 3.92 -5.35
C ASN A 47 18.97 2.60 -5.91
N TYR A 48 18.95 2.46 -7.24
CA TYR A 48 18.43 1.26 -7.89
C TYR A 48 19.12 0.01 -7.35
N TYR A 49 18.33 -0.87 -6.72
CA TYR A 49 18.76 -2.11 -6.10
C TYR A 49 17.57 -3.07 -6.01
N ASP A 50 17.59 -4.16 -6.76
CA ASP A 50 16.45 -5.05 -7.00
C ASP A 50 16.64 -6.49 -6.44
N ASP A 51 17.83 -6.85 -5.94
CA ASP A 51 18.08 -8.17 -5.33
C ASP A 51 17.15 -8.51 -4.16
N GLU A 52 16.59 -7.49 -3.49
CA GLU A 52 15.68 -7.64 -2.35
C GLU A 52 14.21 -7.32 -2.69
N ASP A 53 13.90 -7.15 -3.98
CA ASP A 53 12.55 -6.84 -4.43
C ASP A 53 11.59 -8.00 -4.13
N ILE A 54 10.39 -7.63 -3.68
CA ILE A 54 9.30 -8.57 -3.42
C ILE A 54 8.20 -8.26 -4.42
N ASP A 55 8.15 -9.05 -5.49
CA ASP A 55 7.06 -9.02 -6.46
C ASP A 55 5.73 -9.41 -5.82
N ASN A 56 4.66 -8.71 -6.18
CA ASN A 56 3.32 -8.86 -5.61
C ASN A 56 3.33 -8.79 -4.07
N GLY A 57 4.19 -7.93 -3.53
CA GLY A 57 4.39 -7.80 -2.10
C GLY A 57 3.16 -7.27 -1.37
N LEU A 58 3.01 -7.73 -0.12
CA LEU A 58 1.90 -7.33 0.74
C LEU A 58 2.37 -6.37 1.84
N VAL A 59 1.79 -5.18 1.88
CA VAL A 59 1.90 -4.28 3.03
C VAL A 59 0.73 -4.56 3.96
N VAL A 60 1.01 -5.21 5.08
CA VAL A 60 0.00 -5.71 6.03
C VAL A 60 -0.03 -4.85 7.29
N PHE A 61 -1.20 -4.33 7.61
CA PHE A 61 -1.49 -3.56 8.81
C PHE A 61 -2.41 -4.34 9.73
N LYS A 62 -1.94 -4.67 10.94
CA LYS A 62 -2.71 -5.44 11.94
C LYS A 62 -3.21 -4.56 13.07
N ASN A 63 -4.23 -5.03 13.78
CA ASN A 63 -4.88 -4.32 14.89
C ASN A 63 -5.43 -2.95 14.47
N ILE A 64 -5.99 -2.87 13.26
CA ILE A 64 -6.54 -1.64 12.70
C ILE A 64 -7.99 -1.47 13.15
N HIS A 65 -8.31 -0.26 13.61
CA HIS A 65 -9.66 0.13 14.03
C HIS A 65 -10.36 1.06 13.05
N SER A 66 -9.61 1.70 12.14
CA SER A 66 -10.16 2.58 11.12
C SER A 66 -9.27 2.58 9.87
N PHE A 67 -9.92 2.64 8.71
CA PHE A 67 -9.29 2.80 7.41
C PHE A 67 -10.05 3.85 6.63
N LEU A 68 -9.36 4.90 6.18
CA LEU A 68 -9.96 6.04 5.50
C LEU A 68 -9.26 6.29 4.18
N LEU A 69 -10.05 6.38 3.11
CA LEU A 69 -9.61 6.85 1.80
C LEU A 69 -10.04 8.32 1.63
N THR A 70 -9.10 9.19 1.28
CA THR A 70 -9.34 10.62 1.08
C THR A 70 -8.70 11.09 -0.23
N PRO A 71 -9.46 11.75 -1.14
CA PRO A 71 -10.89 12.03 -1.05
C PRO A 71 -11.75 10.75 -1.09
N GLN A 72 -12.98 10.85 -0.58
CA GLN A 72 -13.91 9.72 -0.57
C GLN A 72 -14.37 9.35 -1.99
N GLY A 73 -14.77 8.09 -2.18
CA GLY A 73 -15.43 7.61 -3.39
C GLY A 73 -14.51 7.06 -4.49
N LYS A 74 -13.20 7.32 -4.43
CA LYS A 74 -12.23 6.71 -5.34
C LYS A 74 -11.61 5.46 -4.73
N ILE A 75 -11.59 4.38 -5.49
CA ILE A 75 -10.86 3.15 -5.14
C ILE A 75 -9.48 3.26 -5.80
N PRO A 76 -8.40 3.24 -5.02
CA PRO A 76 -7.05 3.22 -5.57
C PRO A 76 -6.76 1.94 -6.33
N ASN A 77 -6.14 2.10 -7.49
CA ASN A 77 -5.91 1.04 -8.47
C ASN A 77 -4.70 1.35 -9.36
N ASP A 78 -3.86 2.28 -8.95
CA ASP A 78 -2.75 2.82 -9.73
C ASP A 78 -1.56 3.10 -8.79
N LEU A 79 -0.69 4.04 -9.11
CA LEU A 79 0.55 4.28 -8.39
C LEU A 79 0.39 4.63 -6.91
N ILE A 80 1.30 4.12 -6.10
CA ILE A 80 1.61 4.53 -4.74
C ILE A 80 2.68 5.61 -4.84
N ASN A 81 2.42 6.77 -4.26
CA ASN A 81 3.40 7.84 -4.24
C ASN A 81 4.29 7.75 -3.00
N LEU A 82 3.69 7.38 -1.86
CA LEU A 82 4.34 7.59 -0.57
C LEU A 82 3.69 6.80 0.56
N LEU A 83 4.52 6.23 1.44
CA LEU A 83 4.14 5.67 2.74
C LEU A 83 4.76 6.53 3.84
N LYS A 84 3.94 7.01 4.79
CA LYS A 84 4.37 7.84 5.92
C LYS A 84 3.76 7.37 7.22
N TRP A 85 4.58 7.31 8.26
CA TRP A 85 4.14 7.14 9.63
C TRP A 85 3.97 8.51 10.32
N LYS A 86 2.81 8.73 10.96
CA LYS A 86 2.45 9.98 11.66
C LYS A 86 1.95 9.71 13.08
N ASN A 87 2.35 10.56 14.01
CA ASN A 87 1.84 10.65 15.39
C ASN A 87 1.81 9.31 16.16
N ASN A 88 2.76 8.40 15.88
CA ASN A 88 2.85 7.08 16.52
C ASN A 88 1.62 6.18 16.41
N LYS A 89 0.66 6.51 15.54
CA LYS A 89 -0.62 5.80 15.45
C LYS A 89 -1.23 5.78 14.05
N ILE A 90 -0.81 6.67 13.15
CA ILE A 90 -1.45 6.86 11.85
C ILE A 90 -0.44 6.52 10.77
N ILE A 91 -0.85 5.64 9.86
CA ILE A 91 -0.13 5.39 8.61
C ILE A 91 -0.89 6.10 7.51
N ARG A 92 -0.18 6.91 6.74
CA ARG A 92 -0.70 7.58 5.56
C ARG A 92 -0.05 6.98 4.34
N ILE A 93 -0.86 6.60 3.37
CA ILE A 93 -0.42 6.16 2.05
C ILE A 93 -1.08 7.08 1.04
N ASP A 94 -0.26 7.75 0.23
CA ASP A 94 -0.76 8.56 -0.86
C ASP A 94 -0.86 7.66 -2.09
N LEU A 95 -2.10 7.40 -2.52
CA LEU A 95 -2.42 6.52 -3.63
C LEU A 95 -3.04 7.34 -4.77
N PHE A 96 -2.68 7.01 -6.00
CA PHE A 96 -3.31 7.54 -7.20
C PHE A 96 -4.47 6.65 -7.64
N CYS A 97 -5.43 7.24 -8.33
CA CYS A 97 -6.56 6.53 -8.90
C CYS A 97 -6.76 7.00 -10.33
N GLN A 98 -6.72 6.09 -11.29
CA GLN A 98 -7.19 6.39 -12.64
C GLN A 98 -8.72 6.33 -12.67
N TRP A 99 -9.32 7.18 -13.50
CA TRP A 99 -10.74 7.09 -13.79
C TRP A 99 -11.03 5.77 -14.50
N ILE A 100 -11.52 4.78 -13.75
CA ILE A 100 -12.18 3.63 -14.38
C ILE A 100 -13.62 4.03 -14.67
N LEU A 101 -13.90 4.38 -15.93
CA LEU A 101 -15.27 4.35 -16.44
C LEU A 101 -15.75 2.90 -16.46
N SER A 102 -16.40 2.44 -15.40
CA SER A 102 -17.02 1.12 -15.39
C SER A 102 -18.52 1.24 -15.12
N ASN A 103 -19.29 1.32 -16.20
CA ASN A 103 -20.71 0.95 -16.19
C ASN A 103 -20.80 -0.57 -16.17
N LYS A 104 -20.52 -1.20 -15.02
CA LYS A 104 -20.89 -2.60 -14.80
C LYS A 104 -21.48 -2.72 -13.39
N MET A 105 -22.80 -2.94 -13.34
CA MET A 105 -23.48 -3.41 -12.12
C MET A 105 -22.75 -4.63 -11.56
N GLY A 106 -22.58 -4.67 -10.24
CA GLY A 106 -21.82 -5.70 -9.54
C GLY A 106 -22.27 -7.11 -9.93
N GLN A 107 -21.31 -7.94 -10.33
CA GLN A 107 -21.53 -9.38 -10.53
C GLN A 107 -21.22 -10.10 -9.22
N ILE A 108 -22.18 -10.86 -8.70
CA ILE A 108 -21.90 -11.81 -7.63
C ILE A 108 -21.18 -13.00 -8.28
N LYS A 109 -19.87 -13.10 -8.05
CA LYS A 109 -19.08 -14.28 -8.43
C LYS A 109 -18.86 -15.13 -7.19
N LYS A 110 -19.19 -16.42 -7.27
CA LYS A 110 -18.84 -17.40 -6.24
C LYS A 110 -17.33 -17.65 -6.35
N SER A 111 -16.56 -17.44 -5.30
CA SER A 111 -15.15 -17.86 -5.29
C SER A 111 -15.12 -19.40 -5.28
N LEU A 112 -14.44 -19.99 -6.27
CA LEU A 112 -14.11 -21.42 -6.28
C LEU A 112 -12.99 -21.70 -5.28
#